data_AF-A0A3E1NT11-F1
#
_entry.id   AF-A0A3E1NT11-F1
#
_cell.length_a   1.000
_cell.length_b   1.000
_cell.length_c   1.000
_cell.angle_alpha   90.00
_cell.angle_beta   90.00
_cell.angle_gamma   90.00
#
_symmetry.space_group_name_H-M   'P 1'
#
loop_
_entity.id
_entity.type
_entity.pdbx_description
1 polymer ?
#
loop_
_entity_poly.entity_id
_entity_poly.type
_entity_poly.pdbx_seq_one_letter_code
_entity_poly.pdbx_strand_id
1 'polypeptide(L)'
;MRLLKDNIKIVHFSLLISCLNFLFFHYPFFKFIFNNVDCKSINGISIIICFVILMVVANAFAFFLILFLLRFVGKVILAFFFIASAIAVYFINTYGVIIDAEMMGNVLNTNYGEASGFFSIKLLLYIILLGVIPAILIIKAKIVNVTFKRFSVIALATLLFMLTVVFANSPNWLWVDKNSKVLGGLAMPWSYTVNLSLFFVHKHQENEKEILLPDATIKDNRKSVVVLVIGESARSENFSLYGYSKNTNPLLSKTPDVFHFNATSCATYTTAGVKCILEHKNTGDLYEILPNYLYRNGVEVVWRTTNWGEPPVHIKNYLNKEALMKDCKGDGCDYDEVLLNNLKEQIAASTKSKVLIVLHTSTSHGPEYSKKYPPQFETFKPVCNSVELAKCSNTELVNAYDNTICYTDYILSNVIEDLKQLKEYRSAMIFVSDHGESLGEKNLYMHGLPLSLAPKQQYDIPFIVWTSDNSLKQLKPDSPLSQDYVFHSVLNFLGIQSPVYNEELNIFK
;
A
#
# COMPACT_ATOMS: atom_id res chain seq x y z
N MET A 1 28.82 32.30 23.91
CA MET A 1 30.25 32.35 23.49
C MET A 1 31.19 31.45 24.32
N ARG A 2 30.93 31.15 25.61
CA ARG A 2 31.71 30.17 26.41
C ARG A 2 31.66 28.73 25.86
N LEU A 3 30.51 28.28 25.35
CA LEU A 3 30.30 26.94 24.73
C LEU A 3 31.22 26.63 23.53
N LEU A 4 31.81 27.63 22.86
CA LEU A 4 32.69 27.42 21.70
C LEU A 4 34.18 27.26 22.08
N LYS A 5 34.55 27.56 23.33
CA LYS A 5 35.95 27.51 23.79
C LYS A 5 36.33 26.17 24.43
N ASP A 6 35.36 25.43 24.95
CA ASP A 6 35.59 24.18 25.66
C ASP A 6 35.44 22.97 24.73
N ASN A 7 36.25 21.93 24.99
CA ASN A 7 36.21 20.67 24.26
C ASN A 7 34.94 19.87 24.62
N ILE A 8 33.99 19.74 23.70
CA ILE A 8 32.71 19.05 23.94
C ILE A 8 32.83 17.58 23.51
N LYS A 9 32.45 16.65 24.39
CA LYS A 9 32.36 15.23 24.00
C LYS A 9 31.30 15.05 22.92
N ILE A 10 31.61 14.24 21.90
CA ILE A 10 30.74 13.97 20.75
C ILE A 10 29.30 13.60 21.11
N VAL A 11 29.09 12.85 22.20
CA VAL A 11 27.76 12.45 22.68
C VAL A 11 26.92 13.66 23.10
N HIS A 12 27.48 14.52 23.96
CA HIS A 12 26.80 15.73 24.43
C HIS A 12 26.56 16.71 23.29
N PHE A 13 27.52 16.81 22.36
CA PHE A 13 27.35 17.65 21.18
C PHE A 13 26.21 17.15 20.29
N SER A 14 26.15 15.84 20.03
CA SER A 14 25.09 15.23 19.19
C SER A 14 23.70 15.42 19.81
N LEU A 15 23.58 15.25 21.14
CA LEU A 15 22.34 15.50 21.87
C LEU A 15 21.94 16.99 21.81
N LEU A 16 22.89 17.91 22.02
CA LEU A 16 22.63 19.35 21.94
C LEU A 16 22.11 19.75 20.56
N ILE A 17 22.76 19.28 19.49
CA ILE A 17 22.35 19.58 18.12
C ILE A 17 20.99 18.94 17.80
N SER A 18 20.72 17.74 18.32
CA SER A 18 19.39 17.12 18.21
C SER A 18 18.30 17.95 18.89
N CYS A 19 18.53 18.43 20.12
CA CYS A 19 17.58 19.31 20.80
C CYS A 19 17.33 20.61 20.04
N LEU A 20 18.37 21.23 19.45
CA LEU A 20 18.21 22.41 18.61
C LEU A 20 17.41 22.09 17.33
N ASN A 21 17.70 20.97 16.67
CA ASN A 21 16.97 20.51 15.51
C ASN A 21 15.49 20.24 15.84
N PHE A 22 15.21 19.62 16.99
CA PHE A 22 13.85 19.43 17.51
C PHE A 22 13.12 20.77 17.66
N LEU A 23 13.73 21.70 18.40
CA LEU A 23 13.13 23.01 18.69
C LEU A 23 12.88 23.85 17.43
N PHE A 24 13.81 23.83 16.47
CA PHE A 24 13.72 24.68 15.29
C PHE A 24 12.82 24.13 14.20
N PHE A 25 12.73 22.81 14.07
CA PHE A 25 12.20 22.22 12.84
C PHE A 25 10.99 21.30 13.02
N HIS A 26 10.63 20.92 14.26
CA HIS A 26 9.57 19.93 14.48
C HIS A 26 8.22 20.51 14.93
N TYR A 27 8.06 21.83 14.97
CA TYR A 27 6.77 22.44 15.26
C TYR A 27 5.65 21.95 14.31
N PRO A 28 5.81 21.90 12.97
CA PRO A 28 4.76 21.41 12.07
C PRO A 28 4.41 19.94 12.32
N PHE A 29 5.42 19.11 12.58
CA PHE A 29 5.26 17.69 12.90
C PHE A 29 4.37 17.51 14.15
N PHE A 30 4.68 18.21 15.24
CA PHE A 30 3.86 18.11 16.46
C PHE A 30 2.51 18.81 16.33
N LYS A 31 2.41 19.90 15.58
CA LYS A 31 1.11 20.52 15.25
C LYS A 31 0.19 19.51 14.56
N PHE A 32 0.72 18.72 13.63
CA PHE A 32 -0.03 17.64 12.99
C PHE A 32 -0.48 16.58 14.01
N ILE A 33 0.43 16.11 14.88
CA ILE A 33 0.08 15.13 15.92
C ILE A 33 -1.03 15.65 16.83
N PHE A 34 -0.88 16.85 17.39
CA PHE A 34 -1.86 17.43 18.32
C PHE A 34 -3.24 17.62 17.68
N ASN A 35 -3.31 17.82 16.36
CA ASN A 35 -4.57 17.95 15.64
C ASN A 35 -5.23 16.61 15.30
N ASN A 36 -4.48 15.51 15.30
CA ASN A 36 -4.94 14.19 14.80
C ASN A 36 -4.95 13.10 15.88
N VAL A 37 -4.69 13.47 17.13
CA VAL A 37 -4.66 12.57 18.28
C VAL A 37 -5.54 13.13 19.39
N ASP A 38 -6.33 12.27 20.04
CA ASP A 38 -7.05 12.65 21.25
C ASP A 38 -6.06 12.85 22.42
N CYS A 39 -5.71 14.11 22.63
CA CYS A 39 -4.76 14.57 23.65
C CYS A 39 -5.23 14.33 25.09
N LYS A 40 -6.51 13.98 25.30
CA LYS A 40 -7.04 13.63 26.62
C LYS A 40 -6.96 12.13 26.91
N SER A 41 -6.78 11.31 25.88
CA SER A 41 -6.65 9.86 26.03
C SER A 41 -5.24 9.46 26.47
N ILE A 42 -5.14 8.37 27.24
CA ILE A 42 -3.84 7.78 27.66
C ILE A 42 -2.99 7.42 26.44
N ASN A 43 -3.61 6.85 25.40
CA ASN A 43 -2.94 6.51 24.15
C ASN A 43 -2.39 7.74 23.45
N GLY A 44 -3.18 8.82 23.38
CA GLY A 44 -2.73 10.04 22.72
C GLY A 44 -1.57 10.72 23.43
N ILE A 45 -1.60 10.77 24.76
CA ILE A 45 -0.48 11.24 25.57
C ILE A 45 0.76 10.35 25.35
N SER A 46 0.58 9.02 25.32
CA SER A 46 1.66 8.06 25.03
C SER A 46 2.28 8.28 23.65
N ILE A 47 1.48 8.47 22.61
CA ILE A 47 1.93 8.81 21.25
C ILE A 47 2.83 10.06 21.29
N ILE A 48 2.34 11.15 21.90
CA ILE A 48 3.07 12.42 21.95
C ILE A 48 4.41 12.25 22.68
N ILE A 49 4.41 11.62 23.86
CA ILE A 49 5.63 11.40 24.66
C ILE A 49 6.63 10.53 23.89
N CYS A 50 6.17 9.42 23.29
CA CYS A 50 7.02 8.54 22.50
C CYS A 50 7.62 9.28 21.30
N PHE A 51 6.85 10.08 20.56
CA PHE A 51 7.38 10.87 19.45
C PHE A 51 8.38 11.93 19.88
N VAL A 52 8.17 12.63 21.01
CA VAL A 52 9.15 13.58 21.54
C VAL A 52 10.47 12.88 21.86
N ILE A 53 10.39 11.77 22.60
CA ILE A 53 11.57 10.98 22.98
C ILE A 53 12.28 10.45 21.72
N LEU A 54 11.54 9.80 20.83
CA LEU A 54 12.10 9.21 19.62
C LEU A 54 12.71 10.27 18.70
N MET A 55 12.07 11.42 18.51
CA MET A 55 12.61 12.47 17.64
C MET A 55 13.96 12.99 18.15
N VAL A 56 14.05 13.29 19.46
CA VAL A 56 15.30 13.78 20.06
C VAL A 56 16.37 12.68 20.09
N VAL A 57 16.02 11.47 20.49
CA VAL A 57 16.99 10.38 20.66
C VAL A 57 17.45 9.83 19.30
N ALA A 58 16.56 9.64 18.34
CA ALA A 58 16.91 9.16 17.01
C ALA A 58 17.78 10.17 16.25
N ASN A 59 17.46 11.47 16.30
CA ASN A 59 18.30 12.49 15.68
C ASN A 59 19.65 12.59 16.39
N ALA A 60 19.69 12.51 17.73
CA ALA A 60 20.95 12.50 18.48
C ALA A 60 21.81 11.28 18.11
N PHE A 61 21.18 10.12 17.95
CA PHE A 61 21.84 8.89 17.56
C PHE A 61 22.40 8.98 16.14
N ALA A 62 21.60 9.41 15.17
CA ALA A 62 22.05 9.57 13.79
C ALA A 62 23.18 10.60 13.67
N PHE A 63 23.07 11.75 14.34
CA PHE A 63 24.13 12.76 14.38
C PHE A 63 25.40 12.23 15.04
N PHE A 64 25.27 11.44 16.12
CA PHE A 64 26.39 10.76 16.76
C PHE A 64 27.10 9.79 15.81
N LEU A 65 26.35 8.97 15.07
CA LEU A 65 26.92 8.04 14.07
C LEU A 65 27.63 8.81 12.95
N ILE A 66 26.99 9.82 12.36
CA ILE A 66 27.54 10.64 11.28
C ILE A 66 28.83 11.34 11.74
N LEU A 67 28.84 11.97 12.91
CA LEU A 67 30.00 12.67 13.43
C LEU A 67 31.14 11.71 13.80
N PHE A 68 30.83 10.52 14.32
CA PHE A 68 31.85 9.55 14.69
C PHE A 68 32.53 8.94 13.45
N LEU A 69 31.72 8.52 12.47
CA LEU A 69 32.19 7.85 11.25
C LEU A 69 32.86 8.83 10.28
N LEU A 70 32.24 9.99 10.05
CA LEU A 70 32.65 10.92 9.00
C LEU A 70 33.41 12.15 9.52
N ARG A 71 33.54 12.31 10.85
CA ARG A 71 34.33 13.36 11.51
C ARG A 71 34.01 14.76 10.99
N PHE A 72 34.95 15.40 10.28
CA PHE A 72 34.76 16.73 9.71
C PHE A 72 33.68 16.74 8.62
N VAL A 73 33.65 15.73 7.74
CA VAL A 73 32.60 15.58 6.73
C VAL A 73 31.23 15.46 7.41
N GLY A 74 31.17 14.76 8.55
CA GLY A 74 29.95 14.68 9.36
C GLY A 74 29.45 16.05 9.83
N LYS A 75 30.34 16.97 10.21
CA LYS A 75 29.94 18.35 10.54
C LYS A 75 29.39 19.11 9.35
N VAL A 76 29.98 18.92 8.17
CA VAL A 76 29.50 19.54 6.92
C VAL A 76 28.11 19.04 6.55
N ILE A 77 27.86 17.73 6.70
CA ILE A 77 26.53 17.13 6.49
C ILE A 77 25.51 17.71 7.48
N LEU A 78 25.84 17.78 8.78
CA LEU A 78 24.95 18.38 9.78
C LEU A 78 24.67 19.87 9.51
N ALA A 79 25.68 20.63 9.08
CA ALA A 79 25.52 22.02 8.68
C ALA A 79 24.56 22.15 7.48
N PHE A 80 24.70 21.28 6.47
CA PHE A 80 23.77 21.19 5.36
C PHE A 80 22.36 20.84 5.82
N PHE A 81 22.19 19.87 6.73
CA PHE A 81 20.88 19.51 7.27
C PHE A 81 20.16 20.69 7.92
N PHE A 82 20.86 21.54 8.68
CA PHE A 82 20.22 22.72 9.28
C PHE A 82 19.76 23.73 8.22
N ILE A 83 20.57 23.96 7.18
CA ILE A 83 20.21 24.87 6.09
C ILE A 83 19.03 24.33 5.29
N ALA A 84 19.08 23.06 4.86
CA ALA A 84 18.01 22.42 4.10
C ALA A 84 16.71 22.32 4.92
N SER A 85 16.79 22.00 6.22
CA SER A 85 15.61 21.96 7.10
C SER A 85 15.02 23.35 7.30
N ALA A 86 15.82 24.42 7.35
CA ALA A 86 15.30 25.78 7.42
C ALA A 86 14.49 26.17 6.17
N ILE A 87 14.96 25.76 4.99
CA ILE A 87 14.23 25.95 3.72
C ILE A 87 12.94 25.12 3.75
N ALA A 88 13.03 23.81 4.03
CA ALA A 88 11.87 22.92 4.07
C ALA A 88 10.78 23.41 5.04
N VAL A 89 11.16 23.78 6.27
CA VAL A 89 10.23 24.25 7.30
C VAL A 89 9.63 25.62 6.98
N TYR A 90 10.33 26.49 6.22
CA TYR A 90 9.72 27.71 5.68
C TYR A 90 8.55 27.37 4.75
N PHE A 91 8.78 26.44 3.81
CA PHE A 91 7.75 26.05 2.84
C PHE A 91 6.58 25.35 3.52
N ILE A 92 6.84 24.42 4.45
CA ILE A 92 5.81 23.75 5.26
C ILE A 92 4.95 24.78 6.01
N ASN A 93 5.57 25.74 6.71
CA ASN A 93 4.82 26.70 7.53
C ASN A 93 4.10 27.78 6.71
N THR A 94 4.64 28.17 5.56
CA THR A 94 4.10 29.30 4.78
C THR A 94 3.08 28.83 3.75
N TYR A 95 3.28 27.64 3.17
CA TYR A 95 2.45 27.13 2.07
C TYR A 95 1.74 25.82 2.42
N GLY A 96 1.98 25.23 3.59
CA GLY A 96 1.33 23.98 4.00
C GLY A 96 1.79 22.75 3.21
N VAL A 97 2.92 22.83 2.49
CA VAL A 97 3.43 21.69 1.71
C VAL A 97 3.90 20.57 2.64
N ILE A 98 3.78 19.33 2.15
CA ILE A 98 4.36 18.14 2.75
C ILE A 98 5.54 17.72 1.88
N ILE A 99 6.70 17.44 2.47
CA ILE A 99 7.91 17.09 1.73
C ILE A 99 7.96 15.58 1.51
N ASP A 100 7.07 15.09 0.64
CA ASP A 100 7.01 13.70 0.19
C ASP A 100 7.78 13.47 -1.11
N ALA A 101 7.73 12.25 -1.66
CA ALA A 101 8.47 11.88 -2.87
C ALA A 101 8.01 12.67 -4.11
N GLU A 102 6.73 13.00 -4.22
CA GLU A 102 6.19 13.79 -5.32
C GLU A 102 6.67 15.24 -5.26
N MET A 103 6.65 15.85 -4.06
CA MET A 103 7.22 17.18 -3.84
C MET A 103 8.72 17.22 -4.18
N MET A 104 9.48 16.17 -3.86
CA MET A 104 10.87 16.08 -4.28
C MET A 104 11.02 16.04 -5.81
N GLY A 105 10.09 15.38 -6.51
CA GLY A 105 9.98 15.45 -7.96
C GLY A 105 9.76 16.87 -8.48
N ASN A 106 8.86 17.64 -7.85
CA ASN A 106 8.63 19.05 -8.21
C ASN A 106 9.89 19.89 -8.00
N VAL A 107 10.59 19.72 -6.87
CA VAL A 107 11.85 20.41 -6.57
C VAL A 107 12.93 20.10 -7.60
N LEU A 108 13.03 18.86 -8.07
CA LEU A 108 14.05 18.45 -9.05
C LEU A 108 13.73 18.91 -10.48
N ASN A 109 12.46 19.10 -10.83
CA ASN A 109 12.03 19.48 -12.18
C ASN A 109 11.70 20.98 -12.31
N THR A 110 11.80 21.75 -11.23
CA THR A 110 11.51 23.19 -11.27
C THR A 110 12.53 23.97 -12.10
N ASN A 111 12.13 25.14 -12.60
CA ASN A 111 12.99 26.06 -13.35
C ASN A 111 13.25 27.37 -12.57
N TYR A 112 14.17 28.20 -13.07
CA TYR A 112 14.55 29.46 -12.40
C TYR A 112 13.38 30.44 -12.25
N GLY A 113 12.47 30.49 -13.23
CA GLY A 113 11.30 31.37 -13.18
C GLY A 113 10.36 31.01 -12.03
N GLU A 114 10.10 29.72 -11.85
CA GLU A 114 9.31 29.20 -10.73
C GLU A 114 10.02 29.37 -9.38
N ALA A 115 11.30 28.99 -9.30
CA ALA A 115 12.06 29.03 -8.06
C ALA A 115 12.28 30.46 -7.52
N SER A 116 12.56 31.42 -8.42
CA SER A 116 12.78 32.82 -8.04
C SER A 116 11.50 33.50 -7.50
N GLY A 117 10.32 33.04 -7.94
CA GLY A 117 9.03 33.51 -7.44
C GLY A 117 8.79 33.24 -5.95
N PHE A 118 9.51 32.30 -5.34
CA PHE A 118 9.41 31.99 -3.91
C PHE A 118 10.36 32.79 -3.03
N PHE A 119 11.23 33.63 -3.62
CA PHE A 119 12.18 34.43 -2.84
C PHE A 119 11.44 35.46 -1.97
N SER A 120 11.76 35.47 -0.68
CA SER A 120 11.21 36.45 0.25
C SER A 120 12.19 36.77 1.37
N ILE A 121 12.03 37.96 1.98
CA ILE A 121 12.80 38.34 3.17
C ILE A 121 12.55 37.34 4.31
N LYS A 122 11.33 36.81 4.42
CA LYS A 122 10.98 35.78 5.40
C LYS A 122 11.76 34.48 5.18
N LEU A 123 11.88 34.01 3.94
CA LEU A 123 12.71 32.85 3.59
C LEU A 123 14.18 33.09 3.98
N LEU A 124 14.70 34.28 3.67
CA LEU A 124 16.08 34.64 4.03
C LEU A 124 16.28 34.61 5.56
N LEU A 125 15.32 35.11 6.35
CA LEU A 125 15.38 35.05 7.82
C LEU A 125 15.37 33.60 8.34
N TYR A 126 14.54 32.72 7.77
CA TYR A 126 14.56 31.29 8.12
C TYR A 126 15.93 30.68 7.86
N ILE A 127 16.48 30.88 6.65
CA ILE A 127 17.78 30.36 6.24
C ILE A 127 18.88 30.89 7.16
N ILE A 128 18.93 32.20 7.44
CA ILE A 128 20.00 32.78 8.25
C ILE A 128 19.90 32.32 9.70
N LEU A 129 18.73 32.47 10.33
CA LEU A 129 18.56 32.26 11.76
C LEU A 129 18.54 30.77 12.15
N LEU A 130 17.84 29.94 11.37
CA LEU A 130 17.67 28.52 11.68
C LEU A 130 18.68 27.63 10.93
N GLY A 131 19.24 28.11 9.80
CA GLY A 131 20.19 27.36 8.99
C GLY A 131 21.64 27.79 9.19
N VAL A 132 22.00 28.96 8.67
CA VAL A 132 23.39 29.44 8.54
C VAL A 132 24.06 29.66 9.89
N ILE A 133 23.38 30.32 10.84
CA ILE A 133 23.95 30.56 12.17
C ILE A 133 24.25 29.23 12.88
N PRO A 134 23.30 28.29 13.02
CA PRO A 134 23.58 26.96 13.56
C PRO A 134 24.66 26.20 12.78
N ALA A 135 24.65 26.26 11.45
CA ALA A 135 25.67 25.62 10.60
C ALA A 135 27.09 26.13 10.92
N ILE A 136 27.28 27.44 11.05
CA ILE A 136 28.57 28.03 11.43
C ILE A 136 29.00 27.54 12.81
N LEU A 137 28.08 27.47 13.77
CA LEU A 137 28.36 26.98 15.12
C LEU A 137 28.76 25.50 15.10
N ILE A 138 28.09 24.66 14.30
CA ILE A 138 28.39 23.24 14.14
C ILE A 138 29.80 23.03 13.59
N ILE A 139 30.17 23.76 12.52
CA ILE A 139 31.49 23.66 11.90
C ILE A 139 32.59 24.07 12.90
N LYS A 140 32.39 25.18 13.61
CA LYS A 140 33.38 25.75 14.56
C LYS A 140 33.51 24.97 15.87
N ALA A 141 32.55 24.13 16.24
CA ALA A 141 32.57 23.41 17.51
C ALA A 141 33.79 22.46 17.62
N LYS A 142 34.50 22.47 18.75
CA LYS A 142 35.60 21.52 19.00
C LYS A 142 35.05 20.24 19.63
N ILE A 143 34.99 19.18 18.84
CA ILE A 143 34.40 17.90 19.23
C ILE A 143 35.51 16.92 19.61
N VAL A 144 35.40 16.35 20.81
CA VAL A 144 36.28 15.27 21.29
C VAL A 144 35.60 13.93 21.07
N ASN A 145 36.26 13.06 20.30
CA ASN A 145 35.78 11.72 20.01
C ASN A 145 35.97 10.77 21.19
N VAL A 146 35.15 9.72 21.19
CA VAL A 146 35.28 8.59 22.12
C VAL A 146 36.05 7.45 21.48
N THR A 147 36.53 6.50 22.29
CA THR A 147 37.12 5.26 21.77
C THR A 147 36.07 4.39 21.09
N PHE A 148 36.48 3.53 20.13
CA PHE A 148 35.56 2.65 19.41
C PHE A 148 34.74 1.75 20.35
N LYS A 149 35.36 1.18 21.39
CA LYS A 149 34.64 0.40 22.42
C LYS A 149 33.51 1.20 23.08
N ARG A 150 33.77 2.46 23.46
CA ARG A 150 32.74 3.33 24.06
C ARG A 150 31.68 3.72 23.04
N PHE A 151 32.06 3.97 21.80
CA PHE A 151 31.14 4.22 20.70
C PHE A 151 30.15 3.05 20.53
N SER A 152 30.64 1.81 20.41
CA SER A 152 29.80 0.63 20.22
C SER A 152 28.83 0.41 21.38
N VAL A 153 29.29 0.59 22.63
CA VAL A 153 28.43 0.46 23.81
C VAL A 153 27.31 1.51 23.80
N ILE A 154 27.64 2.78 23.54
CA ILE A 154 26.66 3.87 23.49
C ILE A 154 25.67 3.65 22.35
N ALA A 155 26.17 3.25 21.17
CA ALA A 155 25.34 3.00 20.01
C ALA A 155 24.35 1.85 20.24
N LEU A 156 24.83 0.72 20.77
CA LEU A 156 23.99 -0.43 21.09
C LEU A 156 22.97 -0.10 22.19
N ALA A 157 23.38 0.58 23.26
CA ALA A 157 22.47 0.99 24.33
C ALA A 157 21.38 1.95 23.82
N THR A 158 21.74 2.89 22.95
CA THR A 158 20.78 3.84 22.36
C THR A 158 19.81 3.12 21.42
N LEU A 159 20.30 2.18 20.60
CA LEU A 159 19.46 1.36 19.71
C LEU A 159 18.46 0.51 20.52
N LEU A 160 18.93 -0.18 21.57
CA LEU A 160 18.06 -0.98 22.44
C LEU A 160 17.01 -0.12 23.15
N PHE A 161 17.41 1.06 23.61
CA PHE A 161 16.47 2.02 24.21
C PHE A 161 15.39 2.46 23.20
N MET A 162 15.78 2.83 21.98
CA MET A 162 14.82 3.19 20.93
C MET A 162 13.87 2.03 20.60
N LEU A 163 14.39 0.81 20.45
CA LEU A 163 13.56 -0.38 20.21
C LEU A 163 12.57 -0.62 21.35
N THR A 164 12.98 -0.40 22.59
CA THR A 164 12.09 -0.51 23.75
C THR A 164 10.99 0.55 23.72
N VAL A 165 11.30 1.80 23.37
CA VAL A 165 10.31 2.87 23.24
C VAL A 165 9.33 2.59 22.09
N VAL A 166 9.83 2.11 20.94
CA VAL A 166 9.00 1.73 19.79
C VAL A 166 8.09 0.56 20.14
N PHE A 167 8.61 -0.46 20.82
CA PHE A 167 7.83 -1.62 21.26
C PHE A 167 6.80 -1.24 22.33
N ALA A 168 7.16 -0.36 23.27
CA ALA A 168 6.22 0.17 24.26
C ALA A 168 5.08 0.99 23.61
N ASN A 169 5.32 1.56 22.42
CA ASN A 169 4.32 2.27 21.64
C ASN A 169 3.55 1.36 20.65
N SER A 170 3.78 0.03 20.66
CA SER A 170 3.11 -0.92 19.75
C SER A 170 1.59 -0.82 19.64
N PRO A 171 0.83 -0.49 20.71
CA PRO A 171 -0.63 -0.31 20.57
C PRO A 171 -1.04 0.80 19.60
N ASN A 172 -0.15 1.76 19.32
CA ASN A 172 -0.43 2.91 18.45
C ASN A 172 0.15 2.77 17.04
N TRP A 173 0.75 1.64 16.68
CA TRP A 173 1.41 1.47 15.36
C TRP A 173 0.46 1.70 14.19
N LEU A 174 -0.80 1.30 14.29
CA LEU A 174 -1.81 1.53 13.24
C LEU A 174 -2.04 3.03 12.97
N TRP A 175 -2.06 3.86 14.03
CA TRP A 175 -2.18 5.30 13.88
C TRP A 175 -0.93 5.88 13.19
N VAL A 176 0.26 5.40 13.56
CA VAL A 176 1.52 5.82 12.94
C VAL A 176 1.57 5.43 11.46
N ASP A 177 1.15 4.21 11.13
CA ASP A 177 1.13 3.69 9.77
C ASP A 177 0.19 4.48 8.86
N LYS A 178 -1.06 4.71 9.31
CA LYS A 178 -2.04 5.54 8.58
C LYS A 178 -1.50 6.93 8.25
N ASN A 179 -0.72 7.51 9.15
CA ASN A 179 -0.18 8.86 9.02
C ASN A 179 1.29 8.88 8.55
N SER A 180 1.86 7.73 8.16
CA SER A 180 3.29 7.56 7.92
C SER A 180 3.82 8.49 6.83
N LYS A 181 3.09 8.66 5.72
CA LYS A 181 3.46 9.59 4.63
C LYS A 181 3.59 11.03 5.13
N VAL A 182 2.60 11.51 5.88
CA VAL A 182 2.60 12.89 6.41
C VAL A 182 3.66 13.07 7.48
N LEU A 183 3.77 12.12 8.43
CA LEU A 183 4.79 12.14 9.47
C LEU A 183 6.20 12.13 8.87
N GLY A 184 6.44 11.25 7.89
CA GLY A 184 7.69 11.17 7.14
C GLY A 184 8.00 12.46 6.39
N GLY A 185 7.01 13.10 5.76
CA GLY A 185 7.16 14.38 5.08
C GLY A 185 7.41 15.59 5.99
N LEU A 186 7.19 15.46 7.30
CA LEU A 186 7.35 16.53 8.29
C LEU A 186 8.56 16.34 9.23
N ALA A 187 9.18 15.16 9.27
CA ALA A 187 10.30 14.85 10.15
C ALA A 187 11.64 15.34 9.57
N MET A 188 12.23 16.39 10.14
CA MET A 188 13.51 16.94 9.63
C MET A 188 14.72 16.27 10.30
N PRO A 189 15.83 16.03 9.58
CA PRO A 189 16.08 16.27 8.15
C PRO A 189 15.57 15.15 7.24
N TRP A 190 14.92 14.13 7.80
CA TRP A 190 14.63 12.87 7.12
C TRP A 190 13.64 12.99 5.99
N SER A 191 12.73 13.95 6.03
CA SER A 191 11.71 14.15 5.02
C SER A 191 12.32 14.29 3.63
N TYR A 192 13.20 15.27 3.40
CA TYR A 192 13.80 15.46 2.09
C TYR A 192 14.90 14.44 1.80
N THR A 193 15.60 13.87 2.79
CA THR A 193 16.64 12.87 2.51
C THR A 193 16.05 11.52 2.10
N VAL A 194 15.03 11.04 2.81
CA VAL A 194 14.39 9.75 2.54
C VAL A 194 13.48 9.88 1.34
N ASN A 195 12.64 10.92 1.26
CA ASN A 195 11.73 11.06 0.12
C ASN A 195 12.45 11.38 -1.19
N LEU A 196 13.63 11.99 -1.18
CA LEU A 196 14.46 12.09 -2.38
C LEU A 196 14.92 10.71 -2.86
N SER A 197 15.32 9.85 -1.93
CA SER A 197 15.70 8.46 -2.25
C SER A 197 14.50 7.67 -2.77
N LEU A 198 13.33 7.80 -2.12
CA LEU A 198 12.08 7.17 -2.56
C LEU A 198 11.65 7.65 -3.95
N PHE A 199 11.79 8.95 -4.25
CA PHE A 199 11.51 9.48 -5.58
C PHE A 199 12.34 8.78 -6.67
N PHE A 200 13.64 8.59 -6.46
CA PHE A 200 14.48 7.87 -7.42
C PHE A 200 14.18 6.38 -7.50
N VAL A 201 13.81 5.75 -6.37
CA VAL A 201 13.36 4.35 -6.36
C VAL A 201 12.07 4.19 -7.16
N HIS A 202 11.06 5.04 -6.92
CA HIS A 202 9.80 5.02 -7.67
C HIS A 202 10.04 5.27 -9.16
N LYS A 203 10.86 6.28 -9.50
CA LYS A 203 11.23 6.54 -10.89
C LYS A 203 11.96 5.35 -11.53
N HIS A 204 12.80 4.64 -10.79
CA HIS A 204 13.45 3.45 -11.30
C HIS A 204 12.45 2.32 -11.57
N GLN A 205 11.53 2.07 -10.63
CA GLN A 205 10.46 1.08 -10.77
C GLN A 205 9.52 1.40 -11.93
N GLU A 206 9.14 2.67 -12.12
CA GLU A 206 8.33 3.11 -13.28
C GLU A 206 9.04 2.90 -14.62
N ASN A 207 10.38 2.90 -14.64
CA ASN A 207 11.17 2.71 -15.85
C ASN A 207 11.67 1.25 -16.01
N GLU A 208 11.29 0.35 -15.11
CA GLU A 208 11.65 -1.06 -15.21
C GLU A 208 10.91 -1.68 -16.40
N LYS A 209 11.66 -2.30 -17.31
CA LYS A 209 11.08 -2.94 -18.49
C LYS A 209 10.78 -4.39 -18.20
N GLU A 210 9.53 -4.78 -18.42
CA GLU A 210 9.11 -6.17 -18.33
C GLU A 210 9.82 -7.07 -19.36
N ILE A 211 10.07 -8.31 -18.96
CA ILE A 211 10.53 -9.37 -19.85
C ILE A 211 9.32 -9.88 -20.62
N LEU A 212 9.26 -9.55 -21.91
CA LEU A 212 8.16 -9.97 -22.79
C LEU A 212 8.07 -11.49 -22.88
N LEU A 213 6.84 -11.99 -22.83
CA LEU A 213 6.57 -13.41 -23.02
C LEU A 213 6.59 -13.76 -24.53
N PRO A 214 6.88 -15.01 -24.92
CA PRO A 214 6.73 -15.48 -26.30
C PRO A 214 5.33 -15.21 -26.85
N ASP A 215 5.19 -14.94 -28.16
CA ASP A 215 3.88 -14.64 -28.75
C ASP A 215 2.86 -15.78 -28.58
N ALA A 216 1.59 -15.39 -28.44
CA ALA A 216 0.43 -16.27 -28.35
C ALA A 216 -0.50 -16.09 -29.55
N THR A 217 -1.34 -17.10 -29.79
CA THR A 217 -2.33 -17.08 -30.87
C THR A 217 -3.72 -17.44 -30.36
N ILE A 218 -4.75 -16.85 -30.96
CA ILE A 218 -6.15 -17.14 -30.63
C ILE A 218 -6.59 -18.38 -31.43
N LYS A 219 -7.03 -19.44 -30.73
CA LYS A 219 -7.35 -20.75 -31.33
C LYS A 219 -8.63 -20.75 -32.17
N ASP A 220 -9.61 -19.93 -31.79
CA ASP A 220 -10.93 -19.89 -32.43
C ASP A 220 -11.61 -18.52 -32.29
N ASN A 221 -12.67 -18.30 -33.07
CA ASN A 221 -13.45 -17.06 -33.05
C ASN A 221 -14.72 -17.15 -32.16
N ARG A 222 -14.87 -18.19 -31.34
CA ARG A 222 -16.02 -18.29 -30.42
C ARG A 222 -15.91 -17.16 -29.38
N LYS A 223 -16.96 -16.34 -29.28
CA LYS A 223 -16.99 -15.23 -28.32
C LYS A 223 -16.79 -15.75 -26.90
N SER A 224 -15.80 -15.23 -26.19
CA SER A 224 -15.48 -15.63 -24.80
C SER A 224 -15.05 -14.43 -23.99
N VAL A 225 -15.55 -14.32 -22.76
CA VAL A 225 -15.22 -13.27 -21.81
C VAL A 225 -14.84 -13.87 -20.47
N VAL A 226 -13.75 -13.36 -19.89
CA VAL A 226 -13.40 -13.60 -18.50
C VAL A 226 -13.46 -12.29 -17.75
N VAL A 227 -14.15 -12.26 -16.62
CA VAL A 227 -14.06 -11.20 -15.63
C VAL A 227 -13.21 -11.72 -14.47
N LEU A 228 -11.98 -11.23 -14.38
CA LEU A 228 -11.09 -11.47 -13.26
C LEU A 228 -11.33 -10.40 -12.20
N VAL A 229 -11.86 -10.78 -11.05
CA VAL A 229 -12.05 -9.90 -9.90
C VAL A 229 -10.91 -10.14 -8.91
N ILE A 230 -10.01 -9.17 -8.81
CA ILE A 230 -8.91 -9.17 -7.85
C ILE A 230 -9.44 -8.52 -6.57
N GLY A 231 -9.67 -9.36 -5.56
CA GLY A 231 -10.06 -8.93 -4.22
C GLY A 231 -8.88 -8.39 -3.43
N GLU A 232 -9.20 -7.62 -2.40
CA GLU A 232 -8.25 -6.97 -1.50
C GLU A 232 -8.52 -7.41 -0.07
N SER A 233 -7.52 -7.96 0.63
CA SER A 233 -7.59 -8.33 2.06
C SER A 233 -8.67 -9.35 2.45
N ALA A 234 -9.27 -10.06 1.51
CA ALA A 234 -10.31 -11.06 1.78
C ALA A 234 -9.69 -12.41 2.22
N ARG A 235 -10.05 -12.91 3.41
CA ARG A 235 -9.58 -14.21 3.93
C ARG A 235 -10.67 -15.27 3.86
N SER A 236 -10.33 -16.49 3.44
CA SER A 236 -11.32 -17.56 3.22
C SER A 236 -12.07 -17.94 4.49
N GLU A 237 -11.44 -17.83 5.65
CA GLU A 237 -12.00 -18.17 6.98
C GLU A 237 -13.30 -17.39 7.30
N ASN A 238 -13.55 -16.24 6.67
CA ASN A 238 -14.75 -15.42 6.89
C ASN A 238 -15.79 -15.50 5.78
N PHE A 239 -15.62 -16.42 4.82
CA PHE A 239 -16.62 -16.69 3.79
C PHE A 239 -17.49 -17.87 4.21
N SER A 240 -18.82 -17.68 4.27
CA SER A 240 -19.76 -18.77 4.59
C SER A 240 -19.73 -19.90 3.57
N LEU A 241 -19.28 -19.62 2.33
CA LEU A 241 -19.01 -20.64 1.32
C LEU A 241 -17.98 -21.69 1.79
N TYR A 242 -17.04 -21.29 2.66
CA TYR A 242 -15.96 -22.13 3.19
C TYR A 242 -16.30 -22.70 4.59
N GLY A 243 -17.55 -22.56 5.04
CA GLY A 243 -18.00 -23.07 6.33
C GLY A 243 -17.97 -22.05 7.48
N TYR A 244 -17.76 -20.76 7.20
CA TYR A 244 -17.88 -19.72 8.22
C TYR A 244 -19.30 -19.66 8.80
N SER A 245 -19.41 -19.43 10.11
CA SER A 245 -20.68 -19.57 10.85
C SER A 245 -21.70 -18.46 10.59
N LYS A 246 -21.23 -17.25 10.26
CA LYS A 246 -22.11 -16.15 9.84
C LYS A 246 -22.34 -16.23 8.33
N ASN A 247 -23.56 -15.96 7.89
CA ASN A 247 -23.92 -15.99 6.48
C ASN A 247 -23.40 -14.74 5.73
N THR A 248 -22.11 -14.72 5.43
CA THR A 248 -21.42 -13.64 4.71
C THR A 248 -21.56 -13.73 3.19
N ASN A 249 -22.00 -14.87 2.64
CA ASN A 249 -22.24 -15.06 1.21
C ASN A 249 -23.70 -15.48 0.89
N PRO A 250 -24.72 -14.68 1.24
CA PRO A 250 -26.12 -15.04 1.06
C PRO A 250 -26.60 -15.13 -0.41
N LEU A 251 -25.91 -14.47 -1.35
CA LEU A 251 -26.25 -14.45 -2.78
C LEU A 251 -25.50 -15.54 -3.54
N LEU A 252 -24.17 -15.62 -3.39
CA LEU A 252 -23.38 -16.63 -4.11
C LEU A 252 -23.74 -18.05 -3.70
N SER A 253 -24.08 -18.30 -2.43
CA SER A 253 -24.53 -19.62 -1.96
C SER A 253 -25.82 -20.13 -2.63
N LYS A 254 -26.62 -19.22 -3.21
CA LYS A 254 -27.85 -19.55 -3.95
C LYS A 254 -27.66 -19.49 -5.47
N THR A 255 -26.48 -19.07 -5.93
CA THR A 255 -26.18 -18.91 -7.34
C THR A 255 -25.72 -20.26 -7.89
N PRO A 256 -26.43 -20.86 -8.87
CA PRO A 256 -26.01 -22.11 -9.47
C PRO A 256 -24.63 -22.00 -10.14
N ASP A 257 -23.91 -23.11 -10.16
CA ASP A 257 -22.61 -23.24 -10.84
C ASP A 257 -21.52 -22.29 -10.30
N VAL A 258 -21.63 -21.88 -9.03
CA VAL A 258 -20.54 -21.24 -8.28
C VAL A 258 -19.73 -22.33 -7.59
N PHE A 259 -18.42 -22.31 -7.85
CA PHE A 259 -17.44 -23.21 -7.27
C PHE A 259 -16.44 -22.40 -6.45
N HIS A 260 -15.87 -23.01 -5.43
CA HIS A 260 -14.85 -22.38 -4.60
C HIS A 260 -13.76 -23.39 -4.25
N PHE A 261 -12.54 -22.90 -4.07
CA PHE A 261 -11.35 -23.72 -3.85
C PHE A 261 -10.57 -23.21 -2.65
N ASN A 262 -10.02 -24.13 -1.85
CA ASN A 262 -9.00 -23.76 -0.88
C ASN A 262 -7.79 -23.23 -1.64
N ALA A 263 -7.37 -22.00 -1.33
CA ALA A 263 -6.26 -21.36 -2.02
C ALA A 263 -5.36 -20.57 -1.06
N THR A 264 -4.12 -20.38 -1.49
CA THR A 264 -3.13 -19.58 -0.78
C THR A 264 -2.54 -18.49 -1.67
N SER A 265 -2.23 -17.35 -1.07
CA SER A 265 -1.52 -16.24 -1.74
C SER A 265 -0.01 -16.41 -1.64
N CYS A 266 0.71 -15.89 -2.63
CA CYS A 266 2.17 -15.93 -2.66
C CYS A 266 2.85 -14.90 -1.73
N ALA A 267 2.05 -13.98 -1.17
CA ALA A 267 2.48 -12.87 -0.36
C ALA A 267 1.33 -12.41 0.55
N THR A 268 1.64 -11.55 1.50
CA THR A 268 0.69 -11.04 2.50
C THR A 268 0.42 -9.54 2.32
N TYR A 269 0.70 -8.99 1.14
CA TYR A 269 0.54 -7.58 0.82
C TYR A 269 0.27 -7.38 -0.68
N THR A 270 -0.48 -6.33 -1.01
CA THR A 270 -1.10 -6.10 -2.31
C THR A 270 -0.14 -6.18 -3.50
N THR A 271 0.96 -5.42 -3.49
CA THR A 271 1.84 -5.32 -4.68
C THR A 271 2.42 -6.66 -5.11
N ALA A 272 2.79 -7.53 -4.17
CA ALA A 272 3.26 -8.88 -4.49
C ALA A 272 2.11 -9.85 -4.77
N GLY A 273 1.00 -9.77 -4.04
CA GLY A 273 -0.18 -10.62 -4.27
C GLY A 273 -0.78 -10.41 -5.67
N VAL A 274 -1.02 -9.16 -6.05
CA VAL A 274 -1.50 -8.77 -7.39
C VAL A 274 -0.51 -9.21 -8.47
N LYS A 275 0.80 -9.01 -8.26
CA LYS A 275 1.83 -9.49 -9.19
C LYS A 275 1.71 -11.01 -9.41
N CYS A 276 1.60 -11.81 -8.37
CA CYS A 276 1.47 -13.26 -8.51
C CYS A 276 0.19 -13.72 -9.22
N ILE A 277 -0.93 -13.05 -9.00
CA ILE A 277 -2.18 -13.33 -9.73
C ILE A 277 -1.98 -13.16 -11.24
N LEU A 278 -1.18 -12.18 -11.65
CA LEU A 278 -1.04 -11.76 -13.05
C LEU A 278 0.18 -12.36 -13.76
N GLU A 279 1.09 -13.04 -13.07
CA GLU A 279 2.29 -13.64 -13.66
C GLU A 279 2.08 -15.10 -14.06
N HIS A 280 2.80 -15.54 -15.10
CA HIS A 280 2.73 -16.93 -15.56
C HIS A 280 3.48 -17.93 -14.65
N LYS A 281 4.43 -17.43 -13.85
CA LYS A 281 5.22 -18.19 -12.88
C LYS A 281 5.84 -17.25 -11.85
N ASN A 282 5.96 -17.70 -10.61
CA ASN A 282 6.64 -16.95 -9.56
C ASN A 282 8.16 -17.14 -9.66
N THR A 283 8.88 -16.14 -10.19
CA THR A 283 10.36 -16.18 -10.34
C THR A 283 11.09 -14.98 -9.75
N GLY A 284 10.37 -13.99 -9.23
CA GLY A 284 10.95 -12.74 -8.73
C GLY A 284 11.26 -11.71 -9.82
N ASP A 285 11.58 -12.15 -11.03
CA ASP A 285 11.73 -11.29 -12.21
C ASP A 285 10.43 -10.54 -12.55
N LEU A 286 10.51 -9.44 -13.29
CA LEU A 286 9.34 -8.74 -13.82
C LEU A 286 9.03 -9.26 -15.24
N TYR A 287 8.18 -10.27 -15.36
CA TYR A 287 7.67 -10.72 -16.65
C TYR A 287 6.44 -9.90 -17.08
N GLU A 288 6.16 -9.91 -18.38
CA GLU A 288 4.93 -9.32 -18.91
C GLU A 288 3.68 -9.96 -18.25
N ILE A 289 2.86 -9.11 -17.64
CA ILE A 289 1.67 -9.53 -16.89
C ILE A 289 0.53 -9.94 -17.84
N LEU A 290 -0.37 -10.80 -17.35
CA LEU A 290 -1.51 -11.34 -18.10
C LEU A 290 -2.29 -10.30 -18.93
N PRO A 291 -2.66 -9.12 -18.41
CA PRO A 291 -3.38 -8.10 -19.17
C PRO A 291 -2.55 -7.57 -20.35
N ASN A 292 -1.28 -7.26 -20.13
CA ASN A 292 -0.36 -6.77 -21.17
C ASN A 292 -0.17 -7.84 -22.24
N TYR A 293 0.10 -9.07 -21.79
CA TYR A 293 0.33 -10.22 -22.66
C TYR A 293 -0.88 -10.50 -23.57
N LEU A 294 -2.09 -10.54 -23.00
CA LEU A 294 -3.30 -10.77 -23.78
C LEU A 294 -3.62 -9.61 -24.73
N TYR A 295 -3.45 -8.37 -24.28
CA TYR A 295 -3.67 -7.18 -25.09
C TYR A 295 -2.74 -7.16 -26.32
N ARG A 296 -1.44 -7.42 -26.10
CA ARG A 296 -0.44 -7.52 -27.17
C ARG A 296 -0.77 -8.61 -28.18
N ASN A 297 -1.36 -9.73 -27.72
CA ASN A 297 -1.76 -10.86 -28.55
C ASN A 297 -3.22 -10.79 -29.05
N GLY A 298 -3.81 -9.59 -29.08
CA GLY A 298 -5.03 -9.30 -29.83
C GLY A 298 -6.36 -9.53 -29.10
N VAL A 299 -6.32 -9.83 -27.79
CA VAL A 299 -7.49 -9.87 -26.90
C VAL A 299 -7.92 -8.45 -26.53
N GLU A 300 -9.22 -8.20 -26.42
CA GLU A 300 -9.70 -6.95 -25.80
C GLU A 300 -9.46 -7.03 -24.30
N VAL A 301 -8.68 -6.09 -23.76
CA VAL A 301 -8.38 -6.05 -22.32
C VAL A 301 -8.81 -4.72 -21.74
N VAL A 302 -9.59 -4.79 -20.67
CA VAL A 302 -10.05 -3.64 -19.90
C VAL A 302 -9.67 -3.82 -18.45
N TRP A 303 -9.03 -2.82 -17.87
CA TRP A 303 -8.71 -2.78 -16.44
C TRP A 303 -9.53 -1.68 -15.78
N ARG A 304 -10.31 -2.04 -14.77
CA ARG A 304 -11.10 -1.12 -13.94
C ARG A 304 -10.64 -1.25 -12.50
N THR A 305 -10.29 -0.15 -11.85
CA THR A 305 -9.75 -0.21 -10.47
C THR A 305 -10.22 0.91 -9.56
N THR A 306 -10.48 0.52 -8.31
CA THR A 306 -10.66 1.41 -7.15
C THR A 306 -9.49 1.27 -6.15
N ASN A 307 -8.45 0.52 -6.53
CA ASN A 307 -7.29 0.21 -5.72
C ASN A 307 -5.99 0.55 -6.48
N TRP A 308 -4.86 0.12 -5.95
CA TRP A 308 -3.52 0.38 -6.49
C TRP A 308 -2.61 -0.83 -6.25
N GLY A 309 -1.41 -0.82 -6.83
CA GLY A 309 -0.38 -1.81 -6.53
C GLY A 309 -0.17 -2.85 -7.63
N GLU A 310 -0.88 -2.74 -8.74
CA GLU A 310 -0.60 -3.51 -9.94
C GLU A 310 0.77 -3.16 -10.55
N PRO A 311 1.46 -4.14 -11.17
CA PRO A 311 2.61 -3.87 -12.04
C PRO A 311 2.22 -2.96 -13.23
N PRO A 312 3.20 -2.35 -13.94
CA PRO A 312 2.91 -1.47 -15.06
C PRO A 312 1.95 -2.08 -16.09
N VAL A 313 0.78 -1.45 -16.28
CA VAL A 313 -0.24 -1.93 -17.23
C VAL A 313 -0.14 -1.15 -18.54
N HIS A 314 0.05 -1.86 -19.65
CA HIS A 314 0.28 -1.32 -20.99
C HIS A 314 -0.89 -1.67 -21.93
N ILE A 315 -2.10 -1.29 -21.54
CA ILE A 315 -3.33 -1.51 -22.31
C ILE A 315 -4.01 -0.18 -22.65
N LYS A 316 -4.88 -0.17 -23.66
CA LYS A 316 -5.64 1.03 -24.05
C LYS A 316 -6.70 1.43 -23.02
N ASN A 317 -7.44 0.45 -22.48
CA ASN A 317 -8.62 0.67 -21.67
C ASN A 317 -8.31 0.47 -20.17
N TYR A 318 -7.56 1.41 -19.60
CA TYR A 318 -7.31 1.47 -18.16
C TYR A 318 -8.16 2.58 -17.53
N LEU A 319 -9.04 2.21 -16.60
CA LEU A 319 -10.03 3.10 -15.99
C LEU A 319 -9.89 3.06 -14.46
N ASN A 320 -9.45 4.17 -13.87
CA ASN A 320 -9.45 4.34 -12.42
C ASN A 320 -10.83 4.81 -11.91
N LYS A 321 -10.97 4.88 -10.59
CA LYS A 321 -12.20 5.36 -9.92
C LYS A 321 -12.70 6.69 -10.49
N GLU A 322 -11.82 7.68 -10.66
CA GLU A 322 -12.20 9.00 -11.16
C GLU A 322 -12.79 8.95 -12.57
N ALA A 323 -12.24 8.12 -13.46
CA ALA A 323 -12.76 7.93 -14.80
C ALA A 323 -14.14 7.26 -14.78
N LEU A 324 -14.33 6.25 -13.93
CA LEU A 324 -15.58 5.49 -13.83
C LEU A 324 -16.72 6.27 -13.16
N MET A 325 -16.39 7.18 -12.25
CA MET A 325 -17.36 8.01 -11.53
C MET A 325 -18.06 9.04 -12.43
N LYS A 326 -17.43 9.49 -13.53
CA LYS A 326 -17.99 10.54 -14.40
C LYS A 326 -19.39 10.23 -14.93
N ASP A 327 -19.65 8.96 -15.21
CA ASP A 327 -20.91 8.49 -15.77
C ASP A 327 -21.69 7.58 -14.79
N CYS A 328 -21.27 7.52 -13.53
CA CYS A 328 -21.91 6.67 -12.52
C CYS A 328 -23.05 7.40 -11.81
N LYS A 329 -24.15 6.69 -11.51
CA LYS A 329 -25.31 7.25 -10.79
C LYS A 329 -25.69 6.36 -9.60
N GLY A 330 -25.97 7.00 -8.47
CA GLY A 330 -26.43 6.35 -7.25
C GLY A 330 -25.34 6.17 -6.19
N ASP A 331 -25.75 5.72 -5.01
CA ASP A 331 -24.88 5.68 -3.82
C ASP A 331 -23.75 4.63 -3.94
N GLY A 332 -23.89 3.65 -4.83
CA GLY A 332 -22.85 2.63 -5.10
C GLY A 332 -21.59 3.18 -5.78
N CYS A 333 -21.66 4.38 -6.37
CA CYS A 333 -20.54 5.00 -7.10
C CYS A 333 -19.37 5.43 -6.21
N ASP A 334 -19.62 5.63 -4.92
CA ASP A 334 -18.57 5.96 -3.95
C ASP A 334 -17.79 4.73 -3.48
N TYR A 335 -18.26 3.54 -3.84
CA TYR A 335 -17.73 2.24 -3.43
C TYR A 335 -17.32 1.40 -4.65
N ASP A 336 -16.87 0.16 -4.43
CA ASP A 336 -16.34 -0.71 -5.48
C ASP A 336 -17.39 -1.15 -6.52
N GLU A 337 -18.68 -0.96 -6.25
CA GLU A 337 -19.74 -1.13 -7.24
C GLU A 337 -19.59 -0.20 -8.46
N VAL A 338 -18.87 0.92 -8.33
CA VAL A 338 -18.50 1.78 -9.47
C VAL A 338 -17.76 1.01 -10.58
N LEU A 339 -17.06 -0.08 -10.24
CA LEU A 339 -16.36 -0.95 -11.18
C LEU A 339 -17.32 -1.64 -12.16
N LEU A 340 -18.59 -1.79 -11.78
CA LEU A 340 -19.63 -2.43 -12.59
C LEU A 340 -20.34 -1.45 -13.52
N ASN A 341 -20.09 -0.14 -13.39
CA ASN A 341 -20.78 0.89 -14.18
C ASN A 341 -20.59 0.64 -15.70
N ASN A 342 -21.70 0.45 -16.44
CA ASN A 342 -21.70 0.11 -17.87
C ASN A 342 -20.81 -1.09 -18.26
N LEU A 343 -20.60 -2.05 -17.35
CA LEU A 343 -19.69 -3.18 -17.58
C LEU A 343 -20.18 -4.07 -18.74
N LYS A 344 -21.44 -4.51 -18.66
CA LYS A 344 -22.05 -5.37 -19.69
C LYS A 344 -22.05 -4.70 -21.07
N GLU A 345 -22.39 -3.41 -21.12
CA GLU A 345 -22.41 -2.60 -22.34
C GLU A 345 -21.02 -2.51 -22.96
N GLN A 346 -19.97 -2.30 -22.15
CA GLN A 346 -18.60 -2.28 -22.63
C GLN A 346 -18.18 -3.64 -23.21
N ILE A 347 -18.54 -4.75 -22.56
CA ILE A 347 -18.23 -6.10 -23.06
C ILE A 347 -18.97 -6.35 -24.39
N ALA A 348 -20.25 -6.03 -24.46
CA ALA A 348 -21.08 -6.23 -25.65
C ALA A 348 -20.65 -5.36 -26.84
N ALA A 349 -20.09 -4.18 -26.59
CA ALA A 349 -19.56 -3.28 -27.62
C ALA A 349 -18.20 -3.72 -28.20
N SER A 350 -17.54 -4.73 -27.61
CA SER A 350 -16.25 -5.20 -28.09
C SER A 350 -16.36 -5.81 -29.49
N THR A 351 -15.43 -5.42 -30.36
CA THR A 351 -15.29 -6.00 -31.71
C THR A 351 -14.41 -7.26 -31.70
N LYS A 352 -13.76 -7.57 -30.58
CA LYS A 352 -12.92 -8.76 -30.42
C LYS A 352 -13.75 -9.95 -29.95
N SER A 353 -13.38 -11.14 -30.42
CA SER A 353 -14.01 -12.38 -29.96
C SER A 353 -13.58 -12.78 -28.55
N LYS A 354 -12.40 -12.36 -28.10
CA LYS A 354 -11.86 -12.66 -26.76
C LYS A 354 -11.76 -11.39 -25.94
N VAL A 355 -12.30 -11.41 -24.73
CA VAL A 355 -12.35 -10.26 -23.83
C VAL A 355 -11.87 -10.66 -22.44
N LEU A 356 -10.91 -9.93 -21.88
CA LEU A 356 -10.56 -9.97 -20.47
C LEU A 356 -10.97 -8.64 -19.83
N ILE A 357 -11.80 -8.71 -18.79
CA ILE A 357 -12.04 -7.59 -17.88
C ILE A 357 -11.33 -7.89 -16.57
N VAL A 358 -10.51 -6.97 -16.07
CA VAL A 358 -9.98 -7.02 -14.71
C VAL A 358 -10.69 -5.98 -13.86
N LEU A 359 -11.29 -6.43 -12.76
CA LEU A 359 -11.88 -5.58 -11.73
C LEU A 359 -10.99 -5.67 -10.48
N HIS A 360 -10.26 -4.60 -10.16
CA HIS A 360 -9.36 -4.55 -9.02
C HIS A 360 -10.01 -3.75 -7.88
N THR A 361 -10.46 -4.46 -6.84
CA THR A 361 -11.30 -3.91 -5.75
C THR A 361 -10.47 -3.46 -4.55
N SER A 362 -11.07 -2.68 -3.65
CA SER A 362 -10.46 -2.16 -2.41
C SER A 362 -11.23 -2.57 -1.14
N THR A 363 -12.12 -3.57 -1.27
CA THR A 363 -13.28 -3.83 -0.41
C THR A 363 -12.93 -4.16 1.05
N SER A 364 -11.98 -5.06 1.30
CA SER A 364 -11.65 -5.46 2.67
C SER A 364 -10.38 -4.79 3.20
N HIS A 365 -9.87 -3.76 2.51
CA HIS A 365 -8.68 -3.02 2.94
C HIS A 365 -8.94 -2.28 4.25
N GLY A 366 -8.17 -2.60 5.30
CA GLY A 366 -8.26 -1.95 6.60
C GLY A 366 -7.63 -0.53 6.63
N PRO A 367 -7.56 0.12 7.81
CA PRO A 367 -8.14 -0.32 9.08
C PRO A 367 -9.63 0.07 9.24
N GLU A 368 -10.18 0.95 8.40
CA GLU A 368 -11.59 1.39 8.51
C GLU A 368 -12.54 0.54 7.64
N TYR A 369 -12.74 -0.73 8.00
CA TYR A 369 -13.59 -1.66 7.23
C TYR A 369 -15.03 -1.17 7.06
N SER A 370 -15.58 -0.48 8.06
CA SER A 370 -16.93 0.09 8.04
C SER A 370 -17.15 1.20 7.00
N LYS A 371 -16.07 1.73 6.41
CA LYS A 371 -16.13 2.71 5.32
C LYS A 371 -16.09 2.07 3.93
N LYS A 372 -15.94 0.75 3.84
CA LYS A 372 -15.73 0.05 2.58
C LYS A 372 -16.99 -0.53 1.94
N TYR A 373 -18.12 -0.39 2.62
CA TYR A 373 -19.41 -0.84 2.10
C TYR A 373 -20.50 0.22 2.34
N PRO A 374 -21.51 0.28 1.45
CA PRO A 374 -22.69 1.11 1.66
C PRO A 374 -23.48 0.71 2.92
N PRO A 375 -24.23 1.63 3.56
CA PRO A 375 -24.96 1.36 4.82
C PRO A 375 -25.90 0.15 4.79
N GLN A 376 -26.50 -0.19 3.64
CA GLN A 376 -27.36 -1.36 3.49
C GLN A 376 -26.64 -2.71 3.66
N PHE A 377 -25.31 -2.74 3.55
CA PHE A 377 -24.50 -3.93 3.79
C PHE A 377 -24.00 -4.04 5.23
N GLU A 378 -24.36 -3.11 6.13
CA GLU A 378 -24.10 -3.21 7.56
C GLU A 378 -25.02 -4.25 8.24
N THR A 379 -24.84 -5.51 7.87
CA THR A 379 -25.68 -6.65 8.27
C THR A 379 -25.38 -7.08 9.71
N PHE A 380 -24.10 -7.18 10.06
CA PHE A 380 -23.64 -7.55 11.39
C PHE A 380 -23.32 -6.31 12.21
N LYS A 381 -23.88 -6.22 13.43
CA LYS A 381 -23.75 -5.07 14.33
C LYS A 381 -23.45 -5.54 15.76
N PRO A 382 -22.82 -4.70 16.60
CA PRO A 382 -22.23 -3.39 16.30
C PRO A 382 -20.96 -3.49 15.42
N VAL A 383 -20.49 -2.36 14.86
CA VAL A 383 -19.31 -2.29 13.98
C VAL A 383 -18.24 -1.33 14.52
N CYS A 384 -16.97 -1.66 14.24
CA CYS A 384 -15.84 -0.79 14.55
C CYS A 384 -15.79 0.39 13.57
N ASN A 385 -15.83 1.62 14.10
CA ASN A 385 -15.73 2.87 13.33
C ASN A 385 -14.43 3.63 13.64
N SER A 386 -13.36 2.91 13.95
CA SER A 386 -12.07 3.45 14.38
C SER A 386 -10.93 2.85 13.58
N VAL A 387 -9.88 3.63 13.36
CA VAL A 387 -8.59 3.16 12.81
C VAL A 387 -7.75 2.42 13.86
N GLU A 388 -8.02 2.66 15.14
CA GLU A 388 -7.33 2.03 16.24
C GLU A 388 -8.03 0.70 16.55
N LEU A 389 -7.78 -0.32 15.73
CA LEU A 389 -8.49 -1.61 15.77
C LEU A 389 -8.45 -2.27 17.16
N ALA A 390 -7.37 -2.09 17.90
CA ALA A 390 -7.21 -2.58 19.27
C ALA A 390 -8.13 -1.91 20.32
N LYS A 391 -8.74 -0.76 19.99
CA LYS A 391 -9.75 -0.09 20.84
C LYS A 391 -11.16 -0.61 20.61
N CYS A 392 -11.41 -1.26 19.48
CA CYS A 392 -12.69 -1.91 19.20
C CYS A 392 -12.74 -3.26 19.90
N SER A 393 -13.94 -3.70 20.31
CA SER A 393 -14.10 -5.10 20.67
C SER A 393 -13.81 -5.98 19.44
N ASN A 394 -13.29 -7.19 19.66
CA ASN A 394 -13.06 -8.12 18.56
C ASN A 394 -14.35 -8.41 17.77
N THR A 395 -15.51 -8.46 18.44
CA THR A 395 -16.82 -8.60 17.79
C THR A 395 -17.14 -7.44 16.85
N GLU A 396 -16.93 -6.18 17.26
CA GLU A 396 -17.16 -5.00 16.41
C GLU A 396 -16.25 -4.99 15.18
N LEU A 397 -14.99 -5.38 15.37
CA LEU A 397 -14.00 -5.47 14.31
C LEU A 397 -14.37 -6.54 13.29
N VAL A 398 -14.65 -7.76 13.76
CA VAL A 398 -15.02 -8.88 12.91
C VAL A 398 -16.35 -8.61 12.21
N ASN A 399 -17.34 -8.00 12.88
CA ASN A 399 -18.59 -7.59 12.24
C ASN A 399 -18.37 -6.56 11.11
N ALA A 400 -17.53 -5.55 11.34
CA ALA A 400 -17.20 -4.57 10.30
C ALA A 400 -16.52 -5.25 9.10
N TYR A 401 -15.58 -6.17 9.36
CA TYR A 401 -14.93 -6.96 8.31
C TYR A 401 -15.92 -7.88 7.57
N ASP A 402 -16.77 -8.61 8.27
CA ASP A 402 -17.76 -9.52 7.68
C ASP A 402 -18.74 -8.79 6.75
N ASN A 403 -19.09 -7.55 7.06
CA ASN A 403 -19.92 -6.71 6.19
C ASN A 403 -19.20 -6.35 4.86
N THR A 404 -17.86 -6.24 4.84
CA THR A 404 -17.10 -6.11 3.59
C THR A 404 -17.21 -7.37 2.72
N ILE A 405 -17.34 -8.55 3.35
CA ILE A 405 -17.53 -9.83 2.66
C ILE A 405 -18.96 -9.94 2.11
N CYS A 406 -19.97 -9.49 2.85
CA CYS A 406 -21.35 -9.36 2.34
C CYS A 406 -21.41 -8.44 1.12
N TYR A 407 -20.65 -7.34 1.12
CA TYR A 407 -20.61 -6.44 -0.03
C TYR A 407 -19.85 -7.04 -1.21
N THR A 408 -18.77 -7.79 -0.96
CA THR A 408 -18.07 -8.58 -1.98
C THR A 408 -19.00 -9.62 -2.62
N ASP A 409 -19.78 -10.35 -1.81
CA ASP A 409 -20.80 -11.31 -2.28
C ASP A 409 -21.79 -10.66 -3.26
N TYR A 410 -22.24 -9.44 -2.96
CA TYR A 410 -23.11 -8.66 -3.83
C TYR A 410 -22.45 -8.24 -5.15
N ILE A 411 -21.23 -7.70 -5.10
CA ILE A 411 -20.49 -7.31 -6.31
C ILE A 411 -20.30 -8.52 -7.23
N LEU A 412 -19.84 -9.65 -6.68
CA LEU A 412 -19.62 -10.87 -7.45
C LEU A 412 -20.92 -11.44 -8.02
N SER A 413 -22.02 -11.38 -7.26
CA SER A 413 -23.33 -11.79 -7.76
C SER A 413 -23.79 -10.93 -8.94
N ASN A 414 -23.62 -9.61 -8.89
CA ASN A 414 -23.97 -8.73 -10.01
C ASN A 414 -23.10 -8.97 -11.25
N VAL A 415 -21.80 -9.22 -11.08
CA VAL A 415 -20.92 -9.62 -12.19
C VAL A 415 -21.48 -10.87 -12.87
N ILE A 416 -21.88 -11.88 -12.09
CA ILE A 416 -22.47 -13.11 -12.64
C ILE A 416 -23.78 -12.82 -13.37
N GLU A 417 -24.65 -11.96 -12.82
CA GLU A 417 -25.92 -11.60 -13.47
C GLU A 417 -25.72 -10.84 -14.79
N ASP A 418 -24.72 -9.97 -14.88
CA ASP A 418 -24.34 -9.33 -16.14
C ASP A 418 -23.80 -10.35 -17.16
N LEU A 419 -22.91 -11.23 -16.71
CA LEU A 419 -22.35 -12.28 -17.57
C LEU A 419 -23.41 -13.27 -18.08
N LYS A 420 -24.44 -13.58 -17.27
CA LYS A 420 -25.58 -14.40 -17.68
C LYS A 420 -26.41 -13.77 -18.79
N GLN A 421 -26.44 -12.44 -18.91
CA GLN A 421 -27.17 -11.72 -19.96
C GLN A 421 -26.43 -11.73 -21.30
N LEU A 422 -25.11 -11.94 -21.29
CA LEU A 422 -24.28 -12.03 -22.50
C LEU A 422 -24.40 -13.41 -23.19
N LYS A 423 -25.58 -13.74 -23.70
CA LYS A 423 -25.89 -15.08 -24.27
C LYS A 423 -25.01 -15.49 -25.46
N GLU A 424 -24.43 -14.54 -26.17
CA GLU A 424 -23.49 -14.80 -27.26
C GLU A 424 -22.08 -15.19 -26.78
N TYR A 425 -21.74 -14.87 -25.53
CA TYR A 425 -20.43 -15.13 -24.96
C TYR A 425 -20.44 -16.40 -24.12
N ARG A 426 -19.36 -17.16 -24.25
CA ARG A 426 -18.92 -18.03 -23.17
C ARG A 426 -18.30 -17.17 -22.08
N SER A 427 -18.84 -17.23 -20.86
CA SER A 427 -18.50 -16.28 -19.81
C SER A 427 -17.96 -16.98 -18.59
N ALA A 428 -16.92 -16.44 -17.96
CA ALA A 428 -16.48 -16.85 -16.65
C ALA A 428 -16.20 -15.64 -15.75
N MET A 429 -16.44 -15.83 -14.46
CA MET A 429 -15.96 -14.97 -13.39
C MET A 429 -14.94 -15.77 -12.57
N ILE A 430 -13.78 -15.19 -12.33
CA ILE A 430 -12.77 -15.71 -11.40
C ILE A 430 -12.54 -14.63 -10.37
N PHE A 431 -12.81 -14.92 -9.10
CA PHE A 431 -12.49 -14.07 -7.97
C PHE A 431 -11.37 -14.70 -7.16
N VAL A 432 -10.34 -13.91 -6.88
CA VAL A 432 -9.22 -14.31 -6.03
C VAL A 432 -8.78 -13.11 -5.20
N SER A 433 -8.53 -13.31 -3.90
CA SER A 433 -7.94 -12.24 -3.08
C SER A 433 -6.44 -12.16 -3.31
N ASP A 434 -5.88 -10.96 -3.24
CA ASP A 434 -4.45 -10.70 -3.26
C ASP A 434 -3.71 -11.29 -2.03
N HIS A 435 -4.33 -11.19 -0.85
CA HIS A 435 -3.96 -11.79 0.42
C HIS A 435 -5.15 -11.81 1.39
N GLY A 436 -4.95 -12.32 2.60
CA GLY A 436 -5.92 -12.30 3.70
C GLY A 436 -5.65 -11.19 4.73
N GLU A 437 -6.27 -11.27 5.91
CA GLU A 437 -6.23 -10.23 6.95
C GLU A 437 -6.20 -10.81 8.38
N SER A 438 -5.37 -10.26 9.27
CA SER A 438 -5.44 -10.53 10.71
C SER A 438 -6.41 -9.56 11.41
N LEU A 439 -7.27 -10.09 12.27
CA LEU A 439 -8.37 -9.37 12.94
C LEU A 439 -8.26 -9.41 14.47
N GLY A 440 -7.04 -9.52 14.99
CA GLY A 440 -6.73 -9.52 16.43
C GLY A 440 -6.24 -10.86 16.96
N GLU A 441 -6.15 -11.91 16.13
CA GLU A 441 -5.59 -13.20 16.54
C GLU A 441 -4.15 -13.02 17.03
N LYS A 442 -3.85 -13.45 18.27
CA LYS A 442 -2.55 -13.25 18.92
C LYS A 442 -2.09 -11.78 18.97
N ASN A 443 -3.03 -10.83 19.03
CA ASN A 443 -2.79 -9.39 18.94
C ASN A 443 -2.17 -8.93 17.60
N LEU A 444 -2.32 -9.74 16.54
CA LEU A 444 -1.96 -9.35 15.19
C LEU A 444 -3.17 -8.74 14.49
N TYR A 445 -2.94 -7.63 13.82
CA TYR A 445 -3.93 -6.92 13.02
C TYR A 445 -3.34 -6.65 11.64
N MET A 446 -4.20 -6.39 10.66
CA MET A 446 -3.80 -6.07 9.30
C MET A 446 -3.07 -7.22 8.60
N HIS A 447 -2.19 -6.89 7.67
CA HIS A 447 -1.44 -7.81 6.83
C HIS A 447 0.02 -7.32 6.66
N GLY A 448 0.79 -7.96 5.77
CA GLY A 448 2.17 -7.56 5.44
C GLY A 448 3.27 -8.22 6.27
N LEU A 449 2.96 -9.26 7.06
CA LEU A 449 4.01 -10.03 7.73
C LEU A 449 4.78 -10.88 6.71
N PRO A 450 6.11 -11.04 6.84
CA PRO A 450 6.85 -11.99 6.02
C PRO A 450 6.18 -13.38 6.08
N LEU A 451 5.98 -14.04 4.93
CA LEU A 451 5.25 -15.31 4.83
C LEU A 451 5.71 -16.37 5.84
N SER A 452 7.02 -16.45 6.12
CA SER A 452 7.59 -17.39 7.10
C SER A 452 7.11 -17.17 8.54
N LEU A 453 6.54 -16.00 8.84
CA LEU A 453 6.04 -15.59 10.16
C LEU A 453 4.53 -15.30 10.15
N ALA A 454 3.94 -15.16 8.96
CA ALA A 454 2.55 -14.78 8.80
C ALA A 454 1.60 -15.87 9.33
N PRO A 455 0.52 -15.50 10.04
CA PRO A 455 -0.53 -16.45 10.35
C PRO A 455 -1.32 -16.79 9.07
N LYS A 456 -1.93 -17.98 9.05
CA LYS A 456 -2.74 -18.44 7.89
C LYS A 456 -3.81 -17.44 7.47
N GLN A 457 -4.35 -16.66 8.41
CA GLN A 457 -5.34 -15.62 8.13
C GLN A 457 -4.86 -14.56 7.13
N GLN A 458 -3.54 -14.33 7.00
CA GLN A 458 -2.98 -13.40 6.02
C GLN A 458 -2.73 -14.01 4.64
N TYR A 459 -2.80 -15.34 4.48
CA TYR A 459 -2.48 -15.97 3.20
C TYR A 459 -3.47 -17.03 2.70
N ASP A 460 -4.35 -17.56 3.55
CA ASP A 460 -5.49 -18.41 3.15
C ASP A 460 -6.59 -17.51 2.58
N ILE A 461 -6.78 -17.59 1.26
CA ILE A 461 -7.60 -16.66 0.48
C ILE A 461 -8.78 -17.37 -0.18
N PRO A 462 -9.89 -16.66 -0.43
CA PRO A 462 -10.97 -17.18 -1.25
C PRO A 462 -10.54 -17.22 -2.72
N PHE A 463 -10.84 -18.34 -3.39
CA PHE A 463 -10.76 -18.50 -4.84
C PHE A 463 -12.12 -19.03 -5.33
N ILE A 464 -12.89 -18.19 -6.01
CA ILE A 464 -14.28 -18.47 -6.41
C ILE A 464 -14.38 -18.39 -7.93
N VAL A 465 -15.08 -19.34 -8.53
CA VAL A 465 -15.23 -19.46 -9.98
C VAL A 465 -16.69 -19.64 -10.33
N TRP A 466 -17.14 -18.95 -11.38
CA TRP A 466 -18.41 -19.20 -12.02
C TRP A 466 -18.21 -19.26 -13.54
N THR A 467 -18.96 -20.11 -14.24
CA THR A 467 -18.91 -20.23 -15.70
C THR A 467 -20.28 -20.49 -16.31
N SER A 468 -20.56 -19.88 -17.46
CA SER A 468 -21.74 -20.18 -18.28
C SER A 468 -21.53 -21.42 -19.17
N ASP A 469 -20.30 -21.91 -19.33
CA ASP A 469 -20.03 -23.08 -20.17
C ASP A 469 -20.25 -24.40 -19.42
N ASN A 470 -21.32 -25.11 -19.80
CA ASN A 470 -21.65 -26.42 -19.25
C ASN A 470 -20.54 -27.47 -19.42
N SER A 471 -19.70 -27.36 -20.46
CA SER A 471 -18.59 -28.31 -20.69
C SER A 471 -17.43 -28.11 -19.71
N LEU A 472 -17.23 -26.89 -19.22
CA LEU A 472 -16.15 -26.54 -18.29
C LEU A 472 -16.59 -26.49 -16.83
N LYS A 473 -17.82 -26.92 -16.54
CA LYS A 473 -18.32 -27.10 -15.16
C LYS A 473 -17.63 -28.24 -14.43
N GLN A 474 -16.98 -29.15 -15.16
CA GLN A 474 -16.11 -30.14 -14.54
C GLN A 474 -14.76 -29.48 -14.27
N LEU A 475 -14.54 -29.03 -13.04
CA LEU A 475 -13.26 -28.47 -12.62
C LEU A 475 -12.30 -29.59 -12.22
N LYS A 476 -10.98 -29.34 -12.32
CA LYS A 476 -9.96 -30.32 -11.92
C LYS A 476 -10.00 -30.58 -10.40
N PRO A 477 -9.91 -31.83 -9.93
CA PRO A 477 -10.03 -32.17 -8.51
C PRO A 477 -8.88 -31.64 -7.65
N ASP A 478 -9.22 -31.35 -6.40
CA ASP A 478 -8.55 -30.39 -5.51
C ASP A 478 -7.17 -30.79 -4.98
N SER A 479 -6.20 -29.93 -5.26
CA SER A 479 -5.12 -29.59 -4.33
C SER A 479 -5.31 -28.13 -3.93
N PRO A 480 -4.77 -27.65 -2.79
CA PRO A 480 -4.78 -26.23 -2.47
C PRO A 480 -4.24 -25.43 -3.65
N LEU A 481 -5.06 -24.54 -4.20
CA LEU A 481 -4.66 -23.72 -5.33
C LEU A 481 -3.73 -22.60 -4.85
N SER A 482 -2.97 -22.06 -5.79
CA SER A 482 -2.28 -20.78 -5.62
C SER A 482 -2.85 -19.75 -6.60
N GLN A 483 -2.44 -18.49 -6.43
CA GLN A 483 -2.78 -17.40 -7.34
C GLN A 483 -2.31 -17.66 -8.79
N ASP A 484 -1.22 -18.42 -8.97
CA ASP A 484 -0.62 -18.76 -10.26
C ASP A 484 -1.60 -19.50 -11.20
N TYR A 485 -2.66 -20.12 -10.66
CA TYR A 485 -3.68 -20.78 -11.45
C TYR A 485 -4.49 -19.81 -12.32
N VAL A 486 -4.58 -18.53 -11.92
CA VAL A 486 -5.36 -17.53 -12.66
C VAL A 486 -4.82 -17.36 -14.07
N PHE A 487 -3.52 -17.13 -14.22
CA PHE A 487 -2.89 -16.87 -15.52
C PHE A 487 -3.26 -17.94 -16.55
N HIS A 488 -3.00 -19.21 -16.21
CA HIS A 488 -3.19 -20.34 -17.12
C HIS A 488 -4.66 -20.65 -17.34
N SER A 489 -5.51 -20.51 -16.31
CA SER A 489 -6.95 -20.70 -16.43
C SER A 489 -7.60 -19.67 -17.36
N VAL A 490 -7.15 -18.41 -17.32
CA VAL A 490 -7.62 -17.38 -18.26
C VAL A 490 -7.18 -17.69 -19.69
N LEU A 491 -5.93 -18.11 -19.91
CA LEU A 491 -5.46 -18.52 -21.25
C LEU A 491 -6.32 -19.66 -21.82
N ASN A 492 -6.54 -20.70 -21.02
CA ASN A 492 -7.38 -21.84 -21.42
C ASN A 492 -8.81 -21.39 -21.73
N PHE A 493 -9.43 -20.62 -20.83
CA PHE A 493 -10.80 -20.15 -21.00
C PHE A 493 -10.97 -19.20 -22.19
N LEU A 494 -9.96 -18.41 -22.56
CA LEU A 494 -10.05 -17.58 -23.76
C LEU A 494 -9.63 -18.33 -25.04
N GLY A 495 -9.15 -19.57 -24.93
CA GLY A 495 -8.67 -20.34 -26.08
C GLY A 495 -7.39 -19.73 -26.66
N ILE A 496 -6.46 -19.31 -25.80
CA ILE A 496 -5.17 -18.74 -26.16
C ILE A 496 -4.12 -19.84 -26.18
N GLN A 497 -3.51 -20.05 -27.34
CA GLN A 497 -2.39 -20.98 -27.50
C GLN A 497 -1.09 -20.22 -27.28
N SER A 498 -0.32 -20.65 -26.28
CA SER A 498 0.86 -19.94 -25.78
C SER A 498 1.96 -20.92 -25.39
N PRO A 499 3.25 -20.65 -25.70
CA PRO A 499 4.36 -21.48 -25.24
C PRO A 499 4.54 -21.49 -23.72
N VAL A 500 4.04 -20.47 -23.02
CA VAL A 500 4.14 -20.36 -21.56
C VAL A 500 2.95 -20.95 -20.82
N TYR A 501 1.96 -21.49 -21.54
CA TYR A 501 0.79 -22.12 -20.94
C TYR A 501 1.17 -23.43 -20.22
N ASN A 502 0.69 -23.59 -18.98
CA ASN A 502 0.83 -24.80 -18.19
C ASN A 502 -0.54 -25.40 -17.86
N GLU A 503 -0.83 -26.57 -18.42
CA GLU A 503 -2.09 -27.31 -18.20
C GLU A 503 -2.27 -27.72 -16.72
N GLU A 504 -1.20 -27.95 -15.97
CA GLU A 504 -1.28 -28.33 -14.54
C GLU A 504 -1.78 -27.18 -13.65
N LEU A 505 -1.64 -25.94 -14.12
CA LEU A 505 -2.08 -24.72 -13.45
C LEU A 505 -3.41 -24.18 -14.01
N ASN A 506 -4.12 -24.98 -14.81
CA ASN A 506 -5.45 -24.64 -15.32
C ASN A 506 -6.55 -25.35 -14.50
N ILE A 507 -7.54 -24.60 -14.02
CA ILE A 507 -8.67 -25.12 -13.20
C ILE A 507 -9.77 -25.81 -14.03
N PHE A 508 -9.89 -25.49 -15.32
CA PHE A 508 -10.93 -26.03 -16.21
C PHE A 508 -10.49 -27.39 -16.81
N LYS A 509 -11.40 -28.35 -16.98
CA LYS A 509 -11.08 -29.63 -17.67
C LYS A 509 -11.25 -29.58 -19.18
#